data_AF-A0A2E4A8J7-F1
#
_entry.id   AF-A0A2E4A8J7-F1
#
_cell.length_a   1.000
_cell.length_b   1.000
_cell.length_c   1.000
_cell.angle_alpha   90.00
_cell.angle_beta   90.00
_cell.angle_gamma   90.00
#
_symmetry.space_group_name_H-M   'P 1'
#
loop_
_entity.id
_entity.type
_entity.pdbx_description
1 polymer ?
#
loop_
_entity_poly.entity_id
_entity_poly.type
_entity_poly.pdbx_seq_one_letter_code
_entity_poly.pdbx_strand_id
1 'polypeptide(L)'
;MSKPVQVYILMGQSNMLNFGKVKGDKDGTLENAVRNKNLYPYLKDDENNWTVRKDVRNVRVMGSGTGGMRGFNNEWMTITGGGIGPEIGIGHYVGQFTDAPVMVLKSCIGNRALGWDLLPPGSESFEFKDNKEVTWVHPGYKGSPERWVKGTDPKRINWYAGMQYDGDTARAKKVLSELDKYYPGAKSYEIAGFFWWQGDRDSRSQALSSRYEKNLVHLINQLRKDFNAPNAKFVCATLGQTKEGDKGNGGKILNAMFSVDGESGKYPDFKGNVAAVYSHPLSKGGSSGGHYGGNAETYMNIGEAMGQAMVKLLSSDKK
;
A
#
# COMPACT_ATOMS: atom_id res chain seq x y z
N MET A 1 1.86 6.12 -28.68
CA MET A 1 2.45 5.07 -27.82
C MET A 1 2.08 3.71 -28.39
N SER A 2 3.01 2.75 -28.42
CA SER A 2 2.81 1.42 -29.01
C SER A 2 2.46 0.32 -27.99
N LYS A 3 2.77 0.52 -26.71
CA LYS A 3 2.48 -0.43 -25.62
C LYS A 3 1.40 0.14 -24.67
N PRO A 4 0.56 -0.71 -24.06
CA PRO A 4 -0.34 -0.30 -22.98
C PRO A 4 0.43 0.29 -21.80
N VAL A 5 -0.21 1.20 -21.05
CA VAL A 5 0.34 1.73 -19.80
C VAL A 5 0.32 0.63 -18.73
N GLN A 6 1.48 0.32 -18.15
CA GLN A 6 1.57 -0.53 -16.97
C GLN A 6 1.18 0.24 -15.73
N VAL A 7 0.06 -0.14 -15.13
CA VAL A 7 -0.48 0.50 -13.93
C VAL A 7 -0.11 -0.33 -12.71
N TYR A 8 0.49 0.34 -11.72
CA TYR A 8 0.75 -0.18 -10.40
C TYR A 8 -0.10 0.58 -9.39
N ILE A 9 -1.04 -0.11 -8.74
CA ILE A 9 -1.97 0.52 -7.80
C ILE A 9 -1.42 0.43 -6.38
N LEU A 10 -1.22 1.58 -5.74
CA LEU A 10 -0.70 1.72 -4.38
C LEU A 10 -1.88 1.94 -3.42
N MET A 11 -2.07 0.99 -2.51
CA MET A 11 -3.14 0.98 -1.51
C MET A 11 -2.59 0.76 -0.10
N GLY A 12 -3.42 1.02 0.91
CA GLY A 12 -3.06 0.80 2.31
C GLY A 12 -3.62 1.89 3.21
N GLN A 13 -2.76 2.39 4.12
CA GLN A 13 -3.10 3.48 5.04
C GLN A 13 -2.08 4.63 4.94
N SER A 14 -1.88 5.37 6.03
CA SER A 14 -0.97 6.51 6.11
C SER A 14 0.48 6.21 5.74
N ASN A 15 1.00 5.00 5.95
CA ASN A 15 2.35 4.63 5.51
C ASN A 15 2.53 4.72 3.99
N MET A 16 1.46 4.52 3.22
CA MET A 16 1.50 4.67 1.77
C MET A 16 1.49 6.16 1.36
N LEU A 17 1.20 7.09 2.27
CA LEU A 17 1.11 8.53 1.98
C LEU A 17 2.45 9.25 2.13
N ASN A 18 2.45 10.52 1.72
CA ASN A 18 3.63 11.36 1.57
C ASN A 18 4.08 12.02 2.88
N PHE A 19 4.55 11.22 3.84
CA PHE A 19 4.99 11.72 5.16
C PHE A 19 6.51 11.85 5.31
N GLY A 20 7.32 11.28 4.41
CA GLY A 20 8.76 11.47 4.39
C GLY A 20 9.11 12.92 4.06
N LYS A 21 9.88 13.57 4.93
CA LYS A 21 10.24 15.00 4.79
C LYS A 21 11.28 15.17 3.69
N VAL A 22 10.95 15.99 2.68
CA VAL A 22 11.90 16.27 1.60
C VAL A 22 12.95 17.27 2.05
N LYS A 23 12.50 18.46 2.49
CA LYS A 23 13.37 19.60 2.76
C LYS A 23 14.19 19.46 4.04
N GLY A 24 15.45 19.87 3.98
CA GLY A 24 16.32 20.08 5.13
C GLY A 24 17.66 19.33 5.03
N ASP A 25 18.56 19.68 5.93
CA ASP A 25 19.96 19.23 5.99
C ASP A 25 20.24 18.24 7.12
N LYS A 26 19.21 17.85 7.88
CA LYS A 26 19.32 16.94 9.03
C LYS A 26 19.05 15.50 8.66
N ASP A 27 19.45 14.58 9.53
CA ASP A 27 19.11 13.16 9.38
C ASP A 27 17.59 12.95 9.26
N GLY A 28 17.21 12.12 8.30
CA GLY A 28 15.82 11.80 7.99
C GLY A 28 15.15 12.73 6.98
N THR A 29 15.81 13.75 6.46
CA THR A 29 15.32 14.50 5.27
C THR A 29 15.86 13.90 3.97
N LEU A 30 15.10 14.01 2.88
CA LEU A 30 15.53 13.50 1.58
C LEU A 30 16.68 14.30 0.99
N GLU A 31 16.67 15.63 1.13
CA GLU A 31 17.75 16.49 0.65
C GLU A 31 19.10 16.12 1.26
N ASN A 32 19.15 15.90 2.59
CA ASN A 32 20.37 15.45 3.26
C ASN A 32 20.79 14.05 2.80
N ALA A 33 19.84 13.11 2.71
CA ALA A 33 20.12 11.76 2.25
C ALA A 33 20.75 11.74 0.85
N VAL A 34 20.19 12.52 -0.08
CA VAL A 34 20.63 12.53 -1.49
C VAL A 34 21.89 13.37 -1.71
N ARG A 35 21.96 14.56 -1.12
CA ARG A 35 23.02 15.54 -1.43
C ARG A 35 24.26 15.36 -0.56
N ASN A 36 24.09 14.96 0.70
CA ASN A 36 25.19 14.87 1.66
C ASN A 36 25.62 13.43 1.95
N LYS A 37 24.66 12.49 2.06
CA LYS A 37 24.96 11.07 2.29
C LYS A 37 25.13 10.25 1.00
N ASN A 38 24.86 10.87 -0.15
CA ASN A 38 24.93 10.24 -1.47
C ASN A 38 24.05 8.97 -1.60
N LEU A 39 22.93 8.93 -0.88
CA LEU A 39 21.92 7.89 -1.01
C LEU A 39 20.99 8.20 -2.19
N TYR A 40 20.44 7.17 -2.84
CA TYR A 40 19.51 7.33 -3.97
C TYR A 40 20.06 8.27 -5.07
N PRO A 41 21.29 8.07 -5.57
CA PRO A 41 21.97 9.01 -6.46
C PRO A 41 21.19 9.29 -7.75
N TYR A 42 20.35 8.36 -8.19
CA TYR A 42 19.46 8.50 -9.36
C TYR A 42 18.39 9.61 -9.20
N LEU A 43 18.20 10.15 -8.01
CA LEU A 43 17.27 11.25 -7.76
C LEU A 43 17.84 12.62 -8.14
N LYS A 44 19.15 12.75 -8.33
CA LYS A 44 19.78 14.01 -8.71
C LYS A 44 20.56 13.89 -10.02
N ASP A 45 20.58 14.95 -10.81
CA ASP A 45 21.48 15.08 -11.96
C ASP A 45 22.86 15.62 -11.53
N ASP A 46 23.73 15.82 -12.51
CA ASP A 46 25.10 16.33 -12.31
C ASP A 46 25.11 17.77 -11.77
N GLU A 47 24.04 18.53 -11.98
CA GLU A 47 23.84 19.89 -11.46
C GLU A 47 23.20 19.90 -10.06
N ASN A 48 22.97 18.72 -9.47
CA ASN A 48 22.23 18.52 -8.22
C ASN A 48 20.76 18.99 -8.27
N ASN A 49 20.14 19.05 -9.45
CA ASN A 49 18.70 19.23 -9.58
C ASN A 49 17.99 17.87 -9.43
N TRP A 50 16.72 17.89 -9.00
CA TRP A 50 15.91 16.67 -8.95
C TRP A 50 15.65 16.14 -10.36
N THR A 51 15.90 14.85 -10.58
CA THR A 51 15.62 14.20 -11.85
C THR A 51 14.12 14.07 -12.09
N VAL A 52 13.73 13.95 -13.35
CA VAL A 52 12.33 13.76 -13.77
C VAL A 52 12.24 12.53 -14.67
N ARG A 53 11.45 11.54 -14.25
CA ARG A 53 11.13 10.34 -15.05
C ARG A 53 10.02 10.66 -16.04
N LYS A 54 10.34 10.71 -17.32
CA LYS A 54 9.38 11.00 -18.42
C LYS A 54 8.63 9.76 -18.92
N ASP A 55 8.84 8.63 -18.28
CA ASP A 55 8.28 7.31 -18.56
C ASP A 55 7.37 6.82 -17.42
N VAL A 56 7.41 7.49 -16.26
CA VAL A 56 6.61 7.13 -15.08
C VAL A 56 5.73 8.30 -14.64
N ARG A 57 4.41 8.13 -14.69
CA ARG A 57 3.44 9.07 -14.09
C ARG A 57 3.23 8.74 -12.63
N ASN A 58 3.32 9.76 -11.77
CA ASN A 58 2.96 9.71 -10.35
C ASN A 58 1.57 10.32 -10.17
N VAL A 59 0.59 9.47 -9.91
CA VAL A 59 -0.81 9.85 -9.75
C VAL A 59 -1.29 9.52 -8.35
N ARG A 60 -1.90 10.49 -7.67
CA ARG A 60 -2.49 10.29 -6.34
C ARG A 60 -3.88 10.88 -6.27
N VAL A 61 -4.82 10.03 -5.90
CA VAL A 61 -6.19 10.39 -5.54
C VAL A 61 -6.50 9.91 -4.14
N MET A 62 -7.41 10.59 -3.45
CA MET A 62 -7.76 10.25 -2.08
C MET A 62 -9.19 10.72 -1.77
N GLY A 63 -9.86 10.00 -0.87
CA GLY A 63 -11.18 10.33 -0.36
C GLY A 63 -11.48 9.52 0.90
N SER A 64 -12.45 9.97 1.71
CA SER A 64 -12.89 9.21 2.89
C SER A 64 -14.14 8.42 2.56
N GLY A 65 -14.10 7.10 2.78
CA GLY A 65 -15.19 6.19 2.47
C GLY A 65 -15.60 6.31 1.00
N THR A 66 -16.89 6.37 0.74
CA THR A 66 -17.49 6.60 -0.58
C THR A 66 -17.62 8.08 -0.94
N GLY A 67 -17.04 8.99 -0.16
CA GLY A 67 -17.03 10.43 -0.44
C GLY A 67 -16.25 10.80 -1.70
N GLY A 68 -16.28 12.11 -2.03
CA GLY A 68 -15.69 12.66 -3.24
C GLY A 68 -14.20 12.38 -3.42
N MET A 69 -13.78 12.31 -4.69
CA MET A 69 -12.38 12.14 -5.07
C MET A 69 -11.64 13.49 -5.05
N ARG A 70 -10.57 13.58 -4.26
CA ARG A 70 -9.60 14.68 -4.33
C ARG A 70 -8.35 14.21 -5.07
N GLY A 71 -7.97 14.91 -6.13
CA GLY A 71 -6.67 14.75 -6.79
C GLY A 71 -5.57 15.51 -6.03
N PHE A 72 -4.40 14.91 -5.90
CA PHE A 72 -3.23 15.50 -5.24
C PHE A 72 -2.10 15.76 -6.23
N ASN A 73 -1.77 14.77 -7.05
CA ASN A 73 -0.82 14.93 -8.13
C ASN A 73 -1.19 14.08 -9.34
N ASN A 74 -0.70 14.54 -10.49
CA ASN A 74 -0.80 13.90 -11.80
C ASN A 74 0.36 14.46 -12.65
N GLU A 75 1.57 14.00 -12.34
CA GLU A 75 2.81 14.57 -12.86
C GLU A 75 3.79 13.48 -13.29
N TRP A 76 4.81 13.87 -14.04
CA TRP A 76 5.97 13.00 -14.27
C TRP A 76 6.70 12.80 -12.95
N MET A 77 7.11 11.57 -12.65
CA MET A 77 7.67 11.24 -11.35
C MET A 77 8.96 12.03 -11.11
N THR A 78 8.95 12.80 -10.02
CA THR A 78 10.04 13.63 -9.53
C THR A 78 9.81 13.93 -8.06
N ILE A 79 10.77 14.56 -7.39
CA ILE A 79 10.63 15.04 -6.03
C ILE A 79 9.93 16.40 -6.02
N THR A 80 8.84 16.50 -5.27
CA THR A 80 8.12 17.77 -5.04
C THR A 80 8.25 18.20 -3.57
N GLY A 81 8.18 19.52 -3.31
CA GLY A 81 8.62 20.12 -2.05
C GLY A 81 7.78 19.87 -0.78
N GLY A 82 6.79 18.97 -0.80
CA GLY A 82 5.91 18.68 0.35
C GLY A 82 6.36 17.48 1.18
N GLY A 83 6.43 16.31 0.54
CA GLY A 83 6.79 15.05 1.19
C GLY A 83 6.72 13.88 0.20
N ILE A 84 7.38 12.78 0.55
CA ILE A 84 7.39 11.54 -0.24
C ILE A 84 6.80 10.38 0.55
N GLY A 85 6.20 9.42 -0.15
CA GLY A 85 5.93 8.10 0.38
C GLY A 85 6.83 7.06 -0.31
N PRO A 86 6.44 5.77 -0.31
CA PRO A 86 7.23 4.72 -0.97
C PRO A 86 7.15 4.79 -2.51
N GLU A 87 6.26 5.62 -3.08
CA GLU A 87 5.99 5.68 -4.52
C GLU A 87 7.21 6.05 -5.36
N ILE A 88 8.14 6.83 -4.80
CA ILE A 88 9.34 7.26 -5.51
C ILE A 88 10.27 6.07 -5.73
N GLY A 89 10.62 5.35 -4.66
CA GLY A 89 11.42 4.13 -4.76
C GLY A 89 10.73 3.07 -5.63
N ILE A 90 9.43 2.83 -5.42
CA ILE A 90 8.65 1.88 -6.22
C ILE A 90 8.72 2.23 -7.71
N GLY A 91 8.36 3.46 -8.06
CA GLY A 91 8.26 3.91 -9.44
C GLY A 91 9.57 3.88 -10.19
N HIS A 92 10.68 4.17 -9.49
CA HIS A 92 12.00 4.10 -10.11
C HIS A 92 12.36 2.68 -10.55
N TYR A 93 12.13 1.68 -9.70
CA TYR A 93 12.41 0.28 -10.02
C TYR A 93 11.48 -0.29 -11.09
N VAL A 94 10.16 -0.09 -10.98
CA VAL A 94 9.23 -0.64 -11.97
C VAL A 94 9.38 0.04 -13.33
N GLY A 95 9.66 1.34 -13.37
CA GLY A 95 9.92 2.04 -14.62
C GLY A 95 11.25 1.64 -15.26
N GLN A 96 12.30 1.35 -14.46
CA GLN A 96 13.59 0.90 -15.00
C GLN A 96 13.50 -0.50 -15.64
N PHE A 97 12.55 -1.31 -15.19
CA PHE A 97 12.40 -2.70 -15.64
C PHE A 97 11.75 -2.85 -17.03
N THR A 98 11.01 -1.83 -17.49
CA THR A 98 10.16 -1.94 -18.68
C THR A 98 10.32 -0.73 -19.59
N ASP A 99 10.27 -0.96 -20.91
CA ASP A 99 10.15 0.13 -21.90
C ASP A 99 8.67 0.53 -22.13
N ALA A 100 7.72 -0.10 -21.43
CA ALA A 100 6.32 0.30 -21.47
C ALA A 100 6.11 1.59 -20.65
N PRO A 101 5.17 2.46 -21.04
CA PRO A 101 4.80 3.60 -20.21
C PRO A 101 4.25 3.13 -18.85
N VAL A 102 4.60 3.79 -17.75
CA VAL A 102 4.21 3.38 -16.39
C VAL A 102 3.35 4.42 -15.69
N MET A 103 2.31 3.97 -15.00
CA MET A 103 1.56 4.77 -14.04
C MET A 103 1.65 4.15 -12.64
N VAL A 104 2.19 4.91 -11.69
CA VAL A 104 2.07 4.61 -10.26
C VAL A 104 0.82 5.35 -9.75
N LEU A 105 -0.24 4.60 -9.45
CA LEU A 105 -1.55 5.12 -9.06
C LEU A 105 -1.82 4.86 -7.59
N LYS A 106 -1.64 5.89 -6.76
CA LYS A 106 -1.95 5.83 -5.33
C LYS A 106 -3.41 6.21 -5.07
N SER A 107 -4.15 5.29 -4.44
CA SER A 107 -5.54 5.48 -4.01
C SER A 107 -5.73 4.90 -2.62
N CYS A 108 -5.47 5.72 -1.59
CA CYS A 108 -5.61 5.33 -0.18
C CYS A 108 -5.66 6.56 0.73
N ILE A 109 -6.09 6.35 1.98
CA ILE A 109 -6.13 7.38 3.04
C ILE A 109 -5.65 6.80 4.39
N GLY A 110 -5.19 7.65 5.29
CA GLY A 110 -4.70 7.25 6.62
C GLY A 110 -5.77 6.77 7.60
N ASN A 111 -5.33 6.06 8.65
CA ASN A 111 -6.15 5.54 9.74
C ASN A 111 -7.29 4.61 9.26
N ARG A 112 -6.94 3.52 8.56
CA ARG A 112 -7.90 2.56 7.99
C ARG A 112 -7.45 1.14 8.28
N ALA A 113 -8.34 0.33 8.85
CA ALA A 113 -8.09 -1.07 9.21
C ALA A 113 -8.48 -2.01 8.07
N LEU A 114 -7.69 -3.05 7.83
CA LEU A 114 -8.05 -4.12 6.91
C LEU A 114 -9.25 -4.93 7.42
N GLY A 115 -9.30 -5.20 8.73
CA GLY A 115 -10.41 -5.91 9.35
C GLY A 115 -11.70 -5.12 9.54
N TRP A 116 -11.78 -3.88 9.04
CA TRP A 116 -12.99 -3.04 9.15
C TRP A 116 -13.17 -2.11 7.95
N ASP A 117 -12.37 -1.04 7.84
CA ASP A 117 -12.58 0.01 6.84
C ASP A 117 -12.32 -0.46 5.40
N LEU A 118 -11.25 -1.24 5.23
CA LEU A 118 -10.74 -1.77 3.97
C LEU A 118 -11.16 -3.23 3.76
N LEU A 119 -12.14 -3.71 4.53
CA LEU A 119 -12.60 -5.09 4.49
C LEU A 119 -13.14 -5.43 3.08
N PRO A 120 -12.58 -6.40 2.35
CA PRO A 120 -12.95 -6.62 0.96
C PRO A 120 -14.37 -7.22 0.80
N PRO A 121 -15.04 -6.99 -0.33
CA PRO A 121 -16.34 -7.59 -0.68
C PRO A 121 -16.42 -9.09 -0.39
N GLY A 122 -17.53 -9.53 0.23
CA GLY A 122 -17.75 -10.94 0.57
C GLY A 122 -17.07 -11.42 1.86
N SER A 123 -16.37 -10.56 2.59
CA SER A 123 -15.82 -10.91 3.90
C SER A 123 -16.92 -11.23 4.91
N GLU A 124 -16.76 -12.33 5.65
CA GLU A 124 -17.72 -12.82 6.64
C GLU A 124 -17.60 -12.11 7.99
N SER A 125 -18.69 -12.08 8.75
CA SER A 125 -18.64 -11.72 10.16
C SER A 125 -17.84 -12.73 10.96
N PHE A 126 -17.34 -12.30 12.13
CA PHE A 126 -16.69 -13.20 13.07
C PHE A 126 -16.93 -12.74 14.51
N GLU A 127 -16.81 -13.69 15.43
CA GLU A 127 -16.86 -13.41 16.86
C GLU A 127 -15.44 -13.39 17.43
N PHE A 128 -15.21 -12.50 18.39
CA PHE A 128 -13.96 -12.41 19.12
C PHE A 128 -14.25 -12.25 20.62
N LYS A 129 -13.73 -13.15 21.43
CA LYS A 129 -13.83 -13.09 22.88
C LYS A 129 -12.62 -12.33 23.43
N ASP A 130 -12.87 -11.23 24.13
CA ASP A 130 -11.81 -10.44 24.75
C ASP A 130 -11.35 -11.02 26.09
N ASN A 131 -10.32 -10.41 26.68
CA ASN A 131 -9.75 -10.82 27.96
C ASN A 131 -10.68 -10.60 29.18
N LYS A 132 -11.83 -9.96 28.99
CA LYS A 132 -12.88 -9.79 30.01
C LYS A 132 -14.04 -10.75 29.75
N GLU A 133 -13.82 -11.78 28.94
CA GLU A 133 -14.80 -12.80 28.56
C GLU A 133 -16.00 -12.26 27.78
N VAL A 134 -15.94 -11.01 27.27
CA VAL A 134 -16.99 -10.42 26.45
C VAL A 134 -16.82 -10.90 25.02
N THR A 135 -17.87 -11.49 24.46
CA THR A 135 -17.89 -11.88 23.04
C THR A 135 -18.38 -10.71 22.19
N TRP A 136 -17.50 -10.21 21.33
CA TRP A 136 -17.78 -9.17 20.35
C TRP A 136 -18.08 -9.79 19.00
N VAL A 137 -19.15 -9.33 18.36
CA VAL A 137 -19.42 -9.63 16.95
C VAL A 137 -18.82 -8.51 16.11
N HIS A 138 -17.95 -8.88 15.18
CA HIS A 138 -17.45 -8.03 14.11
C HIS A 138 -18.22 -8.33 12.83
N PRO A 139 -18.78 -7.32 12.15
CA PRO A 139 -19.56 -7.55 10.95
C PRO A 139 -18.71 -8.02 9.77
N GLY A 140 -19.36 -8.71 8.84
CA GLY A 140 -18.84 -8.88 7.48
C GLY A 140 -18.97 -7.61 6.65
N TYR A 141 -18.53 -7.69 5.39
CA TYR A 141 -18.64 -6.60 4.42
C TYR A 141 -20.07 -6.01 4.38
N LYS A 142 -20.18 -4.67 4.31
CA LYS A 142 -21.43 -3.88 4.39
C LYS A 142 -22.16 -3.92 5.74
N GLY A 143 -21.68 -4.65 6.74
CA GLY A 143 -22.24 -4.60 8.09
C GLY A 143 -21.77 -3.38 8.90
N SER A 144 -22.52 -3.05 9.95
CA SER A 144 -22.31 -1.88 10.81
C SER A 144 -22.94 -2.11 12.19
N PRO A 145 -22.36 -1.59 13.29
CA PRO A 145 -21.13 -0.79 13.42
C PRO A 145 -19.86 -1.66 13.45
N GLU A 146 -18.69 -1.07 13.75
CA GLU A 146 -17.37 -1.77 13.76
C GLU A 146 -17.37 -3.07 14.59
N ARG A 147 -18.13 -3.08 15.69
CA ARG A 147 -18.44 -4.27 16.50
C ARG A 147 -19.58 -4.00 17.48
N TRP A 148 -20.20 -5.06 18.00
CA TRP A 148 -21.18 -5.00 19.10
C TRP A 148 -21.03 -6.20 20.03
N VAL A 149 -21.61 -6.13 21.23
CA VAL A 149 -21.62 -7.26 22.17
C VAL A 149 -22.60 -8.31 21.66
N LYS A 150 -22.19 -9.58 21.64
CA LYS A 150 -23.06 -10.68 21.22
C LYS A 150 -24.34 -10.71 22.05
N GLY A 151 -25.49 -10.88 21.38
CA GLY A 151 -26.80 -10.86 22.01
C GLY A 151 -27.38 -9.46 22.25
N THR A 152 -26.70 -8.40 21.81
CA THR A 152 -27.24 -7.03 21.85
C THR A 152 -27.61 -6.53 20.46
N ASP A 153 -28.58 -5.61 20.39
CA ASP A 153 -28.96 -4.97 19.14
C ASP A 153 -27.93 -3.89 18.74
N PRO A 154 -27.25 -4.04 17.58
CA PRO A 154 -26.25 -3.07 17.15
C PRO A 154 -26.88 -1.75 16.71
N LYS A 155 -26.41 -0.63 17.28
CA LYS A 155 -26.71 0.70 16.76
C LYS A 155 -25.87 0.96 15.50
N ARG A 156 -26.54 0.95 14.34
CA ARG A 156 -25.88 1.25 13.06
C ARG A 156 -25.30 2.67 13.07
N ILE A 157 -24.12 2.79 12.46
CA ILE A 157 -23.50 4.07 12.12
C ILE A 157 -23.47 4.22 10.60
N ASN A 158 -23.24 5.45 10.10
CA ASN A 158 -23.18 5.69 8.66
C ASN A 158 -22.03 4.93 7.98
N TRP A 159 -20.96 4.62 8.71
CA TRP A 159 -19.85 3.81 8.21
C TRP A 159 -20.17 2.32 8.23
N TYR A 160 -19.66 1.58 7.25
CA TYR A 160 -19.82 0.13 7.15
C TYR A 160 -18.49 -0.57 6.82
N ALA A 161 -18.42 -1.88 7.09
CA ALA A 161 -17.22 -2.67 6.80
C ALA A 161 -16.91 -2.69 5.30
N GLY A 162 -15.75 -2.20 4.90
CA GLY A 162 -15.34 -2.09 3.50
C GLY A 162 -15.71 -0.76 2.83
N MET A 163 -16.26 0.22 3.55
CA MET A 163 -16.60 1.51 2.95
C MET A 163 -15.38 2.22 2.34
N GLN A 164 -14.22 2.11 2.97
CA GLN A 164 -13.00 2.70 2.41
C GLN A 164 -12.49 1.89 1.21
N TYR A 165 -12.60 0.55 1.25
CA TYR A 165 -12.27 -0.30 0.11
C TYR A 165 -13.05 0.11 -1.14
N ASP A 166 -14.37 0.25 -1.00
CA ASP A 166 -15.26 0.66 -2.10
C ASP A 166 -14.84 2.01 -2.69
N GLY A 167 -14.54 2.96 -1.81
CA GLY A 167 -14.09 4.25 -2.23
C GLY A 167 -12.76 4.21 -2.98
N ASP A 168 -11.75 3.57 -2.40
CA ASP A 168 -10.39 3.60 -2.93
C ASP A 168 -10.30 2.87 -4.28
N THR A 169 -11.02 1.75 -4.42
CA THR A 169 -11.16 1.05 -5.69
C THR A 169 -11.96 1.86 -6.71
N ALA A 170 -13.07 2.50 -6.32
CA ALA A 170 -13.84 3.36 -7.22
C ALA A 170 -13.03 4.56 -7.74
N ARG A 171 -12.21 5.19 -6.88
CA ARG A 171 -11.33 6.29 -7.28
C ARG A 171 -10.23 5.85 -8.23
N ALA A 172 -9.59 4.71 -7.96
CA ALA A 172 -8.61 4.15 -8.89
C ALA A 172 -9.26 3.83 -10.24
N LYS A 173 -10.43 3.19 -10.24
CA LYS A 173 -11.21 2.91 -11.48
C LYS A 173 -11.59 4.20 -12.22
N LYS A 174 -11.94 5.27 -11.50
CA LYS A 174 -12.22 6.57 -12.12
C LYS A 174 -11.00 7.14 -12.86
N VAL A 175 -9.82 7.12 -12.23
CA VAL A 175 -8.56 7.52 -12.88
C VAL A 175 -8.33 6.73 -14.16
N LEU A 176 -8.52 5.41 -14.10
CA LEU A 176 -8.31 4.52 -15.25
C LEU A 176 -9.34 4.72 -16.36
N SER A 177 -10.59 5.09 -16.03
CA SER A 177 -11.60 5.44 -17.03
C SER A 177 -11.30 6.76 -17.74
N GLU A 178 -10.54 7.64 -17.09
CA GLU A 178 -10.08 8.93 -17.63
C GLU A 178 -8.61 8.85 -18.08
N LEU A 179 -8.16 7.71 -18.62
CA LEU A 179 -6.74 7.40 -18.84
C LEU A 179 -5.96 8.53 -19.53
N ASP A 180 -6.50 9.10 -20.62
CA ASP A 180 -5.82 10.15 -21.40
C ASP A 180 -5.56 11.44 -20.57
N LYS A 181 -6.39 11.73 -19.56
CA LYS A 181 -6.17 12.85 -18.64
C LYS A 181 -5.01 12.59 -17.68
N TYR A 182 -4.82 11.34 -17.26
CA TYR A 182 -3.81 10.97 -16.27
C TYR A 182 -2.49 10.50 -16.91
N TYR A 183 -2.56 10.03 -18.15
CA TYR A 183 -1.43 9.71 -19.01
C TYR A 183 -1.74 10.19 -20.45
N PRO A 184 -1.41 11.44 -20.79
CA PRO A 184 -1.70 12.02 -22.11
C PRO A 184 -1.19 11.17 -23.27
N GLY A 185 -2.08 10.88 -24.22
CA GLY A 185 -1.82 10.07 -25.40
C GLY A 185 -1.99 8.56 -25.20
N ALA A 186 -2.30 8.10 -23.98
CA ALA A 186 -2.50 6.68 -23.69
C ALA A 186 -3.82 6.17 -24.28
N LYS A 187 -3.78 4.96 -24.87
CA LYS A 187 -4.95 4.33 -25.51
C LYS A 187 -5.48 3.13 -24.74
N SER A 188 -4.62 2.46 -23.99
CA SER A 188 -4.96 1.30 -23.18
C SER A 188 -4.01 1.19 -21.98
N TYR A 189 -4.41 0.38 -21.00
CA TYR A 189 -3.61 0.07 -19.83
C TYR A 189 -3.74 -1.40 -19.45
N GLU A 190 -2.78 -1.89 -18.66
CA GLU A 190 -2.83 -3.17 -17.96
C GLU A 190 -2.52 -2.95 -16.48
N ILE A 191 -3.22 -3.67 -15.59
CA ILE A 191 -2.86 -3.67 -14.16
C ILE A 191 -1.73 -4.68 -13.97
N ALA A 192 -0.50 -4.18 -13.88
CA ALA A 192 0.70 -5.00 -13.72
C ALA A 192 0.88 -5.50 -12.27
N GLY A 193 0.43 -4.69 -11.30
CA GLY A 193 0.50 -5.12 -9.91
C GLY A 193 -0.10 -4.14 -8.90
N PHE A 194 -0.10 -4.60 -7.66
CA PHE A 194 -0.57 -3.89 -6.49
C PHE A 194 0.54 -3.78 -5.44
N PHE A 195 0.56 -2.65 -4.76
CA PHE A 195 1.42 -2.42 -3.61
C PHE A 195 0.57 -2.11 -2.38
N TRP A 196 0.89 -2.75 -1.27
CA TRP A 196 0.15 -2.64 -0.02
C TRP A 196 1.06 -2.28 1.15
N TRP A 197 0.80 -1.15 1.81
CA TRP A 197 1.48 -0.82 3.06
C TRP A 197 0.51 -0.33 4.13
N GLN A 198 0.17 -1.25 5.02
CA GLN A 198 -0.84 -1.09 6.05
C GLN A 198 -0.59 -2.06 7.21
N GLY A 199 -1.23 -1.82 8.35
CA GLY A 199 -1.25 -2.78 9.46
C GLY A 199 -1.37 -2.07 10.81
N ASP A 200 -0.96 -0.82 10.90
CA ASP A 200 -0.95 -0.08 12.18
C ASP A 200 -2.34 0.11 12.77
N ARG A 201 -3.39 0.28 11.97
CA ARG A 201 -4.73 0.34 12.53
C ARG A 201 -5.18 -1.00 13.12
N ASP A 202 -4.91 -2.11 12.42
CA ASP A 202 -5.23 -3.46 12.90
C ASP A 202 -4.36 -3.87 14.10
N SER A 203 -3.12 -3.39 14.19
CA SER A 203 -2.22 -3.73 15.30
C SER A 203 -2.71 -3.18 16.64
N ARG A 204 -3.58 -2.17 16.63
CA ARG A 204 -4.22 -1.59 17.82
C ARG A 204 -5.38 -2.44 18.35
N SER A 205 -5.74 -3.54 17.68
CA SER A 205 -6.84 -4.43 18.07
C SER A 205 -6.43 -5.90 18.01
N GLN A 206 -6.67 -6.64 19.10
CA GLN A 206 -6.42 -8.08 19.13
C GLN A 206 -7.34 -8.82 18.15
N ALA A 207 -8.60 -8.40 18.04
CA ALA A 207 -9.57 -8.98 17.13
C ALA A 207 -9.13 -8.80 15.67
N LEU A 208 -8.79 -7.58 15.26
CA LEU A 208 -8.43 -7.29 13.88
C LEU A 208 -7.10 -7.94 13.49
N SER A 209 -6.06 -7.80 14.33
CA SER A 209 -4.77 -8.45 14.09
C SER A 209 -4.86 -9.98 14.03
N SER A 210 -5.76 -10.61 14.79
CA SER A 210 -5.97 -12.07 14.72
C SER A 210 -6.55 -12.56 13.39
N ARG A 211 -7.19 -11.67 12.63
CA ARG A 211 -7.83 -11.96 11.33
C ARG A 211 -7.04 -11.44 10.13
N TYR A 212 -5.91 -10.78 10.37
CA TYR A 212 -5.17 -10.06 9.34
C TYR A 212 -4.79 -10.96 8.16
N GLU A 213 -4.32 -12.17 8.43
CA GLU A 213 -3.91 -13.12 7.38
C GLU A 213 -5.08 -13.49 6.45
N LYS A 214 -6.20 -13.95 7.02
CA LYS A 214 -7.41 -14.29 6.24
C LYS A 214 -7.88 -13.10 5.41
N ASN A 215 -7.88 -11.91 6.00
CA ASN A 215 -8.33 -10.70 5.30
C ASN A 215 -7.34 -10.25 4.22
N LEU A 216 -6.03 -10.43 4.41
CA LEU A 216 -5.01 -10.09 3.43
C LEU A 216 -5.06 -11.01 2.22
N VAL A 217 -5.21 -12.32 2.44
CA VAL A 217 -5.44 -13.30 1.37
C VAL A 217 -6.67 -12.93 0.55
N HIS A 218 -7.78 -12.62 1.25
CA HIS A 218 -9.03 -12.21 0.60
C HIS A 218 -8.88 -10.90 -0.17
N LEU A 219 -8.16 -9.91 0.38
CA LEU A 219 -7.88 -8.64 -0.28
C LEU A 219 -7.13 -8.84 -1.60
N ILE A 220 -6.07 -9.66 -1.60
CA ILE A 220 -5.25 -9.94 -2.79
C ILE A 220 -6.13 -10.49 -3.91
N ASN A 221 -6.93 -11.52 -3.59
CA ASN A 221 -7.81 -12.16 -4.56
C ASN A 221 -8.92 -11.22 -5.05
N GLN A 222 -9.51 -10.44 -4.14
CA GLN A 222 -10.60 -9.54 -4.47
C GLN A 222 -10.13 -8.35 -5.32
N LEU A 223 -8.94 -7.80 -5.08
CA LEU A 223 -8.37 -6.76 -5.95
C LEU A 223 -8.13 -7.27 -7.37
N ARG A 224 -7.56 -8.46 -7.53
CA ARG A 224 -7.38 -9.09 -8.86
C ARG A 224 -8.72 -9.24 -9.58
N LYS A 225 -9.76 -9.68 -8.88
CA LYS A 225 -11.12 -9.79 -9.43
C LYS A 225 -11.68 -8.42 -9.81
N ASP A 226 -11.63 -7.45 -8.91
CA ASP A 226 -12.23 -6.13 -9.08
C ASP A 226 -11.65 -5.33 -10.23
N PHE A 227 -10.37 -5.57 -10.55
CA PHE A 227 -9.66 -4.92 -11.64
C PHE A 227 -9.49 -5.83 -12.87
N ASN A 228 -10.15 -7.00 -12.91
CA ASN A 228 -10.03 -7.99 -13.99
C ASN A 228 -8.56 -8.32 -14.34
N ALA A 229 -7.72 -8.49 -13.31
CA ALA A 229 -6.29 -8.65 -13.42
C ALA A 229 -5.81 -9.89 -12.63
N PRO A 230 -6.16 -11.12 -13.07
CA PRO A 230 -5.88 -12.35 -12.32
C PRO A 230 -4.38 -12.60 -12.10
N ASN A 231 -3.53 -12.11 -13.00
CA ASN A 231 -2.07 -12.30 -12.95
C ASN A 231 -1.33 -11.10 -12.34
N ALA A 232 -2.04 -10.05 -11.91
CA ALA A 232 -1.41 -8.89 -11.30
C ALA A 232 -0.62 -9.31 -10.06
N LYS A 233 0.65 -8.93 -10.03
CA LYS A 233 1.55 -9.21 -8.90
C LYS A 233 1.14 -8.40 -7.68
N PHE A 234 1.48 -8.88 -6.50
CA PHE A 234 1.16 -8.19 -5.26
C PHE A 234 2.38 -8.10 -4.36
N VAL A 235 2.70 -6.90 -3.88
CA VAL A 235 3.80 -6.70 -2.93
C VAL A 235 3.26 -5.98 -1.70
N CYS A 236 3.44 -6.59 -0.52
CA CYS A 236 3.18 -5.91 0.74
C CYS A 236 4.47 -5.58 1.50
N ALA A 237 4.41 -4.59 2.38
CA ALA A 237 5.49 -4.25 3.30
C ALA A 237 5.01 -4.33 4.75
N THR A 238 5.84 -4.88 5.63
CA THR A 238 5.55 -4.99 7.06
C THR A 238 5.68 -3.63 7.76
N LEU A 239 5.29 -3.55 9.03
CA LEU A 239 5.47 -2.34 9.83
C LEU A 239 6.93 -2.23 10.29
N GLY A 240 7.60 -1.13 9.93
CA GLY A 240 9.01 -0.92 10.26
C GLY A 240 9.39 -1.02 11.74
N GLN A 241 8.44 -0.80 12.67
CA GLN A 241 8.72 -0.96 14.11
C GLN A 241 8.70 -2.41 14.61
N THR A 242 8.13 -3.34 13.85
CA THR A 242 7.84 -4.70 14.32
C THR A 242 8.97 -5.65 13.94
N LYS A 243 9.60 -6.23 14.96
CA LYS A 243 10.66 -7.23 14.82
C LYS A 243 10.09 -8.63 14.65
N GLU A 244 10.80 -9.48 13.94
CA GLU A 244 10.61 -10.92 14.02
C GLU A 244 10.64 -11.41 15.47
N GLY A 245 9.75 -12.36 15.77
CA GLY A 245 9.56 -12.88 17.12
C GLY A 245 8.67 -12.04 18.03
N ASP A 246 8.24 -10.83 17.63
CA ASP A 246 7.23 -10.05 18.36
C ASP A 246 5.97 -10.89 18.60
N LYS A 247 5.50 -10.92 19.85
CA LYS A 247 4.33 -11.72 20.27
C LYS A 247 3.05 -10.88 20.39
N GLY A 248 3.16 -9.57 20.23
CA GLY A 248 2.03 -8.65 20.20
C GLY A 248 1.26 -8.68 18.89
N ASN A 249 0.28 -7.79 18.79
CA ASN A 249 -0.57 -7.67 17.59
C ASN A 249 0.24 -7.27 16.34
N GLY A 250 1.31 -6.48 16.50
CA GLY A 250 2.25 -6.18 15.41
C GLY A 250 2.89 -7.46 14.88
N GLY A 251 3.37 -8.32 15.78
CA GLY A 251 3.91 -9.64 15.43
C GLY A 251 2.92 -10.55 14.71
N LYS A 252 1.64 -10.54 15.10
CA LYS A 252 0.59 -11.28 14.38
C LYS A 252 0.45 -10.79 12.92
N ILE A 253 0.50 -9.49 12.71
CA ILE A 253 0.42 -8.89 11.36
C ILE A 253 1.68 -9.19 10.55
N LEU A 254 2.86 -9.11 11.17
CA LEU A 254 4.12 -9.52 10.55
C LEU A 254 4.05 -10.97 10.05
N ASN A 255 3.66 -11.89 10.93
CA ASN A 255 3.53 -13.31 10.59
C ASN A 255 2.46 -13.56 9.51
N ALA A 256 1.37 -12.80 9.52
CA ALA A 256 0.33 -12.85 8.49
C ALA A 256 0.88 -12.44 7.11
N MET A 257 1.70 -11.39 7.05
CA MET A 257 2.34 -10.95 5.81
C MET A 257 3.37 -11.96 5.31
N PHE A 258 4.19 -12.53 6.19
CA PHE A 258 5.10 -13.63 5.81
C PHE A 258 4.34 -14.87 5.35
N SER A 259 3.18 -15.16 5.93
CA SER A 259 2.38 -16.31 5.52
C SER A 259 1.89 -16.21 4.08
N VAL A 260 1.64 -15.00 3.55
CA VAL A 260 1.20 -14.78 2.16
C VAL A 260 2.34 -14.62 1.16
N ASP A 261 3.59 -14.58 1.63
CA ASP A 261 4.75 -14.51 0.75
C ASP A 261 4.80 -15.71 -0.19
N GLY A 262 5.08 -15.49 -1.48
CA GLY A 262 5.06 -16.54 -2.49
C GLY A 262 6.29 -17.45 -2.48
N GLU A 263 7.38 -17.07 -1.81
CA GLU A 263 8.62 -17.86 -1.77
C GLU A 263 8.71 -18.69 -0.49
N SER A 264 8.29 -18.10 0.64
CA SER A 264 8.43 -18.66 1.98
C SER A 264 7.11 -18.93 2.71
N GLY A 265 6.00 -18.39 2.20
CA GLY A 265 4.68 -18.51 2.81
C GLY A 265 3.98 -19.84 2.53
N LYS A 266 2.73 -19.94 2.98
CA LYS A 266 1.96 -21.19 3.00
C LYS A 266 0.85 -21.29 1.95
N TYR A 267 0.67 -20.27 1.11
CA TYR A 267 -0.41 -20.24 0.11
C TYR A 267 0.13 -20.62 -1.28
N PRO A 268 -0.21 -21.81 -1.82
CA PRO A 268 0.32 -22.27 -3.12
C PRO A 268 0.02 -21.32 -4.28
N ASP A 269 -1.18 -20.75 -4.31
CA ASP A 269 -1.63 -19.82 -5.35
C ASP A 269 -0.82 -18.50 -5.39
N PHE A 270 -0.07 -18.21 -4.32
CA PHE A 270 0.74 -17.01 -4.20
C PHE A 270 2.19 -17.22 -4.65
N LYS A 271 2.58 -18.47 -4.94
CA LYS A 271 3.92 -18.80 -5.43
C LYS A 271 4.26 -18.04 -6.71
N GLY A 272 5.37 -17.28 -6.68
CA GLY A 272 5.80 -16.44 -7.81
C GLY A 272 4.88 -15.25 -8.14
N ASN A 273 3.87 -14.98 -7.31
CA ASN A 273 2.83 -13.97 -7.57
C ASN A 273 2.69 -12.93 -6.45
N VAL A 274 3.13 -13.23 -5.23
CA VAL A 274 3.05 -12.35 -4.07
C VAL A 274 4.41 -12.29 -3.38
N ALA A 275 4.79 -11.12 -2.87
CA ALA A 275 5.99 -10.95 -2.05
C ALA A 275 5.71 -10.10 -0.81
N ALA A 276 6.33 -10.45 0.32
CA ALA A 276 6.30 -9.67 1.55
C ALA A 276 7.68 -9.07 1.87
N VAL A 277 7.77 -7.75 1.88
CA VAL A 277 8.98 -7.00 2.25
C VAL A 277 9.05 -6.83 3.76
N TYR A 278 10.10 -7.38 4.37
CA TYR A 278 10.38 -7.16 5.78
C TYR A 278 10.99 -5.77 6.02
N SER A 279 10.16 -4.84 6.49
CA SER A 279 10.50 -3.42 6.61
C SER A 279 11.36 -3.06 7.81
N HIS A 280 11.46 -3.92 8.83
CA HIS A 280 12.15 -3.58 10.07
C HIS A 280 13.61 -3.13 9.88
N PRO A 281 14.47 -3.89 9.18
CA PRO A 281 15.85 -3.47 8.94
C PRO A 281 15.98 -2.26 8.00
N LEU A 282 14.94 -1.97 7.22
CA LEU A 282 14.92 -0.85 6.27
C LEU A 282 14.49 0.47 6.92
N SER A 283 13.75 0.38 8.03
CA SER A 283 13.25 1.51 8.80
C SER A 283 14.36 2.18 9.61
N LYS A 284 14.42 3.51 9.54
CA LYS A 284 15.33 4.32 10.37
C LYS A 284 14.78 4.64 11.76
N GLY A 285 13.77 3.89 12.21
CA GLY A 285 13.13 4.04 13.50
C GLY A 285 11.78 4.75 13.46
N GLY A 286 11.26 5.08 14.65
CA GLY A 286 9.89 5.55 14.83
C GLY A 286 8.86 4.43 14.65
N SER A 287 7.58 4.81 14.64
CA SER A 287 6.46 3.88 14.47
C SER A 287 5.59 4.28 13.30
N SER A 288 4.88 3.31 12.71
CA SER A 288 3.89 3.56 11.66
C SER A 288 2.83 4.58 12.08
N GLY A 289 2.28 4.47 13.30
CA GLY A 289 1.34 5.46 13.83
C GLY A 289 1.91 6.88 13.99
N GLY A 290 3.23 7.01 14.17
CA GLY A 290 3.97 8.27 14.17
C GLY A 290 4.60 8.61 12.81
N HIS A 291 4.21 7.91 11.74
CA HIS A 291 4.72 8.07 10.37
C HIS A 291 6.25 8.03 10.26
N TYR A 292 6.90 7.21 11.10
CA TYR A 292 8.34 7.05 11.18
C TYR A 292 9.09 8.38 11.44
N GLY A 293 8.46 9.31 12.17
CA GLY A 293 9.02 10.65 12.42
C GLY A 293 9.11 11.54 11.18
N GLY A 294 8.50 11.11 10.07
CA GLY A 294 8.68 11.70 8.75
C GLY A 294 10.07 11.44 8.16
N ASN A 295 10.75 10.36 8.57
CA ASN A 295 12.06 10.01 8.04
C ASN A 295 11.96 9.54 6.58
N ALA A 296 12.49 10.32 5.64
CA ALA A 296 12.45 10.06 4.21
C ALA A 296 13.23 8.79 3.80
N GLU A 297 14.36 8.50 4.45
CA GLU A 297 15.14 7.27 4.18
C GLU A 297 14.29 6.01 4.47
N THR A 298 13.45 6.02 5.51
CA THR A 298 12.51 4.90 5.76
C THR A 298 11.57 4.66 4.58
N TYR A 299 10.94 5.72 4.05
CA TYR A 299 10.02 5.59 2.91
C TYR A 299 10.74 5.19 1.63
N MET A 300 11.94 5.73 1.40
CA MET A 300 12.76 5.38 0.24
C MET A 300 13.23 3.93 0.31
N ASN A 301 13.87 3.49 1.41
CA ASN A 301 14.38 2.12 1.55
C ASN A 301 13.27 1.08 1.37
N ILE A 302 12.11 1.31 1.99
CA ILE A 302 10.97 0.40 1.87
C ILE A 302 10.38 0.46 0.46
N GLY A 303 10.27 1.65 -0.13
CA GLY A 303 9.82 1.81 -1.51
C GLY A 303 10.72 1.10 -2.53
N GLU A 304 12.04 1.23 -2.40
CA GLU A 304 13.02 0.53 -3.23
C GLU A 304 12.90 -0.99 -3.07
N ALA A 305 12.84 -1.48 -1.84
CA ALA A 305 12.68 -2.92 -1.58
C ALA A 305 11.36 -3.47 -2.14
N MET A 306 10.26 -2.72 -2.03
CA MET A 306 8.99 -3.08 -2.66
C MET A 306 9.11 -3.10 -4.20
N GLY A 307 9.72 -2.09 -4.80
CA GLY A 307 9.97 -2.02 -6.23
C GLY A 307 10.83 -3.18 -6.74
N GLN A 308 11.91 -3.51 -6.05
CA GLN A 308 12.77 -4.66 -6.33
C GLN A 308 12.00 -5.98 -6.25
N ALA A 309 11.20 -6.17 -5.21
CA ALA A 309 10.37 -7.37 -5.06
C ALA A 309 9.36 -7.50 -6.21
N MET A 310 8.73 -6.40 -6.63
CA MET A 310 7.83 -6.38 -7.79
C MET A 310 8.58 -6.78 -9.06
N VAL A 311 9.75 -6.21 -9.31
CA VAL A 311 10.59 -6.55 -10.47
C VAL A 311 11.01 -8.03 -10.46
N LYS A 312 11.34 -8.61 -9.30
CA LYS A 312 11.64 -10.05 -9.16
C LYS A 312 10.44 -10.91 -9.58
N LEU A 313 9.23 -10.55 -9.13
CA LEU A 313 8.01 -11.26 -9.51
C LEU A 313 7.75 -11.15 -11.02
N LEU A 314 7.86 -9.95 -11.60
CA LEU A 314 7.64 -9.72 -13.03
C LEU A 314 8.70 -10.39 -13.93
N SER A 315 9.94 -10.48 -13.46
CA SER A 315 11.03 -11.15 -14.20
C SER A 315 10.85 -12.66 -14.27
N SER A 316 10.15 -13.23 -13.28
CA SER A 316 9.91 -14.67 -13.20
C SER A 316 8.87 -15.15 -14.23
N ASP A 317 8.00 -14.26 -14.70
CA ASP A 317 7.02 -14.55 -15.77
C ASP A 317 7.60 -14.52 -17.18
N LYS A 318 8.80 -13.94 -17.35
CA LYS A 318 9.49 -13.84 -18.64
C LYS A 318 10.37 -15.06 -18.94
N LYS A 319 10.47 -16.03 -18.02
CA LYS A 319 11.23 -17.28 -18.18
C LYS A 319 10.30 -18.43 -18.54
#